data_AF-L7FJX0-F1
#
_entry.id   AF-L7FJX0-F1
#
_cell.length_a   1.000
_cell.length_b   1.000
_cell.length_c   1.000
_cell.angle_alpha   90.00
_cell.angle_beta   90.00
_cell.angle_gamma   90.00
#
_symmetry.space_group_name_H-M   'P 1'
#
loop_
_entity.id
_entity.type
_entity.pdbx_description
1 polymer ?
#
loop_
_entity_poly.entity_id
_entity_poly.type
_entity_poly.pdbx_seq_one_letter_code
_entity_poly.pdbx_strand_id
1 'polypeptide(L)'
;MPSQLDLYSLMIVSKYFKNIGDFIRLIQVCKKFEDIPSMFHYNPICLYSHFNFFSNVETYHYYKKIDKYVPSYIHCIYDYQMSYTEYLKKRTSNSNFTHVTYNIGDYIKYKKYDGATHLKGKAFKDISEDAISLDLSDIISLGDYGLQRMSTLTFVELGNSIQELPISCFDVNLKKFDISHIKTIGEKCFYCCVELSAITLGEVLSVGLSSFYDTFSIKYVKNLGTKNLNTLIN
;
A
#
# COMPACT_ATOMS: atom_id res chain seq x y z
N MET A 1 -33.02 28.90 4.65
CA MET A 1 -32.85 27.96 5.78
C MET A 1 -31.49 27.28 5.62
N PRO A 2 -30.70 27.10 6.70
CA PRO A 2 -29.49 26.29 6.58
C PRO A 2 -29.91 24.86 6.20
N SER A 3 -29.24 24.29 5.20
CA SER A 3 -29.45 22.89 4.80
C SER A 3 -29.07 21.99 5.96
N GLN A 4 -30.05 21.25 6.49
CA GLN A 4 -29.79 20.22 7.50
C GLN A 4 -29.21 18.98 6.83
N LEU A 5 -28.24 18.33 7.48
CA LEU A 5 -27.72 17.05 6.99
C LEU A 5 -28.83 15.98 7.00
N ASP A 6 -28.99 15.30 5.88
CA ASP A 6 -29.85 14.12 5.83
C ASP A 6 -29.17 12.92 6.54
N LEU A 7 -29.92 11.83 6.68
CA LEU A 7 -29.46 10.65 7.42
C LEU A 7 -28.19 10.04 6.81
N TYR A 8 -28.14 9.96 5.48
CA TYR A 8 -27.04 9.33 4.75
C TYR A 8 -25.76 10.18 4.82
N SER A 9 -25.90 11.49 4.62
CA SER A 9 -24.82 12.46 4.77
C SER A 9 -24.27 12.44 6.20
N LEU A 10 -25.15 12.32 7.20
CA LEU A 10 -24.72 12.27 8.59
C LEU A 10 -24.04 10.94 8.95
N MET A 11 -24.49 9.82 8.39
CA MET A 11 -23.78 8.53 8.47
C MET A 11 -22.36 8.66 7.89
N ILE A 12 -22.19 9.29 6.73
CA ILE A 12 -20.86 9.55 6.14
C ILE A 12 -20.01 10.41 7.07
N VAL A 13 -20.55 11.51 7.60
CA VAL A 13 -19.83 12.39 8.54
C VAL A 13 -19.43 11.63 9.81
N SER A 14 -20.29 10.73 10.31
CA SER A 14 -20.02 9.96 11.52
C SER A 14 -18.86 8.97 11.38
N LYS A 15 -18.40 8.64 10.15
CA LYS A 15 -17.16 7.87 9.93
C LYS A 15 -15.91 8.55 10.48
N TYR A 16 -15.95 9.86 10.67
CA TYR A 16 -14.84 10.66 11.19
C TYR A 16 -14.89 10.87 12.71
N PHE A 17 -15.87 10.26 13.39
CA PHE A 17 -15.96 10.29 14.84
C PHE A 17 -14.82 9.50 15.47
N LYS A 18 -14.41 9.90 16.68
CA LYS A 18 -13.21 9.35 17.32
C LYS A 18 -13.53 8.27 18.34
N ASN A 19 -14.71 8.33 18.95
CA ASN A 19 -15.10 7.44 20.03
C ASN A 19 -16.62 7.26 20.10
N ILE A 20 -17.05 6.28 20.89
CA ILE A 20 -18.47 5.95 21.05
C ILE A 20 -19.29 7.11 21.62
N GLY A 21 -18.68 8.01 22.41
CA GLY A 21 -19.34 9.18 22.95
C GLY A 21 -19.79 10.18 21.87
N ASP A 22 -19.09 10.26 20.75
CA ASP A 22 -19.52 11.07 19.60
C ASP A 22 -20.81 10.51 18.99
N PHE A 23 -20.91 9.19 18.85
CA PHE A 23 -22.12 8.52 18.39
C PHE A 23 -23.27 8.63 19.39
N ILE A 24 -23.00 8.48 20.70
CA ILE A 24 -24.02 8.67 21.74
C ILE A 24 -24.58 10.09 21.68
N ARG A 25 -23.73 11.11 21.55
CA ARG A 25 -24.18 12.49 21.37
C ARG A 25 -25.02 12.67 20.11
N LEU A 26 -24.64 12.01 19.01
CA LEU A 26 -25.38 12.06 17.75
C LEU A 26 -26.80 11.52 17.88
N ILE A 27 -26.95 10.31 18.43
CA ILE A 27 -28.28 9.68 18.58
C ILE A 27 -29.15 10.42 19.60
N GLN A 28 -28.55 11.15 20.55
CA GLN A 28 -29.27 11.99 21.50
C GLN A 28 -29.81 13.30 20.90
N VAL A 29 -29.37 13.71 19.70
CA VAL A 29 -29.87 14.96 19.07
C VAL A 29 -31.34 14.83 18.69
N CYS A 30 -31.74 13.75 18.00
CA CYS A 30 -33.13 13.48 17.64
C CYS A 30 -33.35 12.02 17.20
N LYS A 31 -34.60 11.54 17.30
CA LYS A 31 -34.99 10.16 16.93
C LYS A 31 -34.60 9.75 15.51
N LYS A 32 -34.53 10.70 14.58
CA LYS A 32 -34.12 10.44 13.19
C LYS A 32 -32.72 9.79 13.11
N PHE A 33 -31.84 10.05 14.07
CA PHE A 33 -30.44 9.60 14.06
C PHE A 33 -30.19 8.34 14.89
N GLU A 34 -31.21 7.83 15.58
CA GLU A 34 -31.12 6.67 16.47
C GLU A 34 -30.58 5.43 15.75
N ASP A 35 -30.96 5.24 14.49
CA ASP A 35 -30.56 4.09 13.68
C ASP A 35 -29.17 4.21 13.04
N ILE A 36 -28.50 5.37 13.12
CA ILE A 36 -27.19 5.57 12.45
C ILE A 36 -26.16 4.50 12.83
N PRO A 37 -25.99 4.10 14.11
CA PRO A 37 -25.06 3.02 14.46
C PRO A 37 -25.38 1.68 13.79
N SER A 38 -26.65 1.35 13.57
CA SER A 38 -27.03 0.09 12.92
C SER A 38 -26.81 0.11 11.40
N MET A 39 -26.62 1.29 10.80
CA MET A 39 -26.30 1.43 9.37
C MET A 39 -24.86 1.00 9.03
N PHE A 40 -24.01 0.76 10.03
CA PHE A 40 -22.64 0.34 9.84
C PHE A 40 -22.49 -1.19 9.79
N HIS A 41 -21.95 -1.69 8.68
CA HIS A 41 -21.57 -3.11 8.50
C HIS A 41 -20.13 -3.42 8.95
N TYR A 42 -19.45 -2.43 9.52
CA TYR A 42 -18.13 -2.54 10.15
C TYR A 42 -18.08 -1.64 11.38
N ASN A 43 -17.18 -1.86 12.33
CA ASN A 43 -17.03 -0.93 13.45
C ASN A 43 -16.29 0.34 12.97
N PRO A 44 -16.92 1.53 12.89
CA PRO A 44 -16.27 2.75 12.37
C PRO A 44 -15.21 3.32 13.32
N ILE A 45 -15.15 2.81 14.54
CA ILE A 45 -14.23 3.23 15.60
C ILE A 45 -13.70 2.00 16.34
N CYS A 46 -12.59 2.18 17.04
CA CYS A 46 -12.09 1.19 17.97
C CYS A 46 -13.04 1.01 19.16
N LEU A 47 -13.36 -0.23 19.52
CA LEU A 47 -14.21 -0.58 20.66
C LEU A 47 -13.42 -1.39 21.70
N TYR A 48 -13.51 -0.98 22.97
CA TYR A 48 -12.94 -1.69 24.11
C TYR A 48 -14.00 -2.43 24.94
N SER A 49 -15.27 -2.05 24.74
CA SER A 49 -16.49 -2.57 25.34
C SER A 49 -17.67 -2.17 24.44
N HIS A 50 -18.89 -2.63 24.76
CA HIS A 50 -20.12 -2.27 24.03
C HIS A 50 -20.06 -2.65 22.54
N PHE A 51 -19.52 -3.84 22.23
CA PHE A 51 -19.37 -4.32 20.85
C PHE A 51 -20.69 -4.37 20.07
N ASN A 52 -21.82 -4.53 20.76
CA ASN A 52 -23.17 -4.55 20.17
C ASN A 52 -23.73 -3.15 19.86
N PHE A 53 -22.99 -2.06 20.14
CA PHE A 53 -23.43 -0.70 19.81
C PHE A 53 -23.64 -0.50 18.30
N PHE A 54 -22.82 -1.17 17.49
CA PHE A 54 -23.04 -1.31 16.05
C PHE A 54 -23.60 -2.72 15.80
N SER A 55 -24.92 -2.84 15.72
CA SER A 55 -25.61 -4.15 15.75
C SER A 55 -25.40 -4.99 14.50
N ASN A 56 -25.10 -4.36 13.36
CA ASN A 56 -25.05 -5.00 12.05
C ASN A 56 -23.62 -5.18 11.53
N VAL A 57 -22.62 -5.18 12.43
CA VAL A 57 -21.21 -5.36 12.05
C VAL A 57 -20.99 -6.77 11.49
N GLU A 58 -20.57 -6.83 10.23
CA GLU A 58 -20.19 -8.05 9.52
C GLU A 58 -18.68 -8.19 9.42
N THR A 59 -17.97 -7.05 9.31
CA THR A 59 -16.51 -6.97 9.21
C THR A 59 -15.93 -6.20 10.38
N TYR A 60 -15.09 -6.85 11.18
CA TYR A 60 -14.48 -6.22 12.34
C TYR A 60 -13.06 -5.70 12.03
N HIS A 61 -12.86 -4.40 12.17
CA HIS A 61 -11.58 -3.72 12.03
C HIS A 61 -10.85 -3.65 13.36
N TYR A 62 -9.62 -4.16 13.37
CA TYR A 62 -8.63 -3.93 14.40
C TYR A 62 -7.75 -2.77 13.94
N TYR A 63 -7.86 -1.61 14.59
CA TYR A 63 -7.13 -0.40 14.21
C TYR A 63 -5.77 -0.29 14.93
N LYS A 64 -5.57 -1.07 16.00
CA LYS A 64 -4.33 -1.09 16.77
C LYS A 64 -3.97 -2.51 17.18
N LYS A 65 -2.67 -2.73 17.38
CA LYS A 65 -2.12 -4.01 17.87
C LYS A 65 -2.68 -4.43 19.25
N ILE A 66 -3.05 -3.46 20.08
CA ILE A 66 -3.60 -3.68 21.42
C ILE A 66 -5.11 -3.96 21.43
N ASP A 67 -5.78 -3.87 20.28
CA ASP A 67 -7.22 -4.07 20.22
C ASP A 67 -7.58 -5.50 20.61
N LYS A 68 -8.59 -5.64 21.48
CA LYS A 68 -8.99 -6.93 22.02
C LYS A 68 -9.56 -7.81 20.92
N TYR A 69 -9.11 -9.05 20.86
CA TYR A 69 -9.69 -10.06 19.98
C TYR A 69 -11.16 -10.30 20.33
N VAL A 70 -12.02 -10.27 19.33
CA VAL A 70 -13.46 -10.52 19.47
C VAL A 70 -13.84 -11.75 18.65
N PRO A 71 -14.09 -12.92 19.27
CA PRO A 71 -14.27 -14.18 18.56
C PRO A 71 -15.56 -14.28 17.73
N SER A 72 -16.53 -13.39 17.93
CA SER A 72 -17.85 -13.46 17.29
C SER A 72 -17.87 -13.05 15.82
N TYR A 73 -16.80 -12.41 15.30
CA TYR A 73 -16.77 -11.91 13.93
C TYR A 73 -15.98 -12.83 13.00
N ILE A 74 -16.62 -13.22 11.90
CA ILE A 74 -16.07 -14.15 10.90
C ILE A 74 -15.05 -13.42 10.01
N HIS A 75 -15.35 -12.19 9.60
CA HIS A 75 -14.49 -11.38 8.74
C HIS A 75 -13.76 -10.32 9.56
N CYS A 76 -12.43 -10.29 9.44
CA CYS A 76 -11.58 -9.40 10.21
C CYS A 76 -10.64 -8.61 9.28
N ILE A 77 -10.47 -7.32 9.57
CA ILE A 77 -9.47 -6.48 8.90
C ILE A 77 -8.48 -5.98 9.95
N TYR A 78 -7.21 -6.32 9.79
CA TYR A 78 -6.13 -5.80 10.62
C TYR A 78 -5.56 -4.56 9.97
N ASP A 79 -6.02 -3.41 10.47
CA ASP A 79 -5.69 -2.09 9.96
C ASP A 79 -4.64 -1.37 10.81
N TYR A 80 -3.50 -2.04 10.98
CA TYR A 80 -2.32 -1.48 11.62
C TYR A 80 -1.05 -2.18 11.12
N GLN A 81 0.08 -1.49 11.25
CA GLN A 81 1.37 -2.02 10.85
C GLN A 81 1.75 -3.28 11.64
N MET A 82 2.13 -4.35 10.94
CA MET A 82 2.67 -5.57 11.57
C MET A 82 3.80 -6.19 10.77
N SER A 83 4.62 -6.98 11.44
CA SER A 83 5.67 -7.76 10.76
C SER A 83 5.08 -8.91 9.95
N TYR A 84 5.79 -9.34 8.90
CA TYR A 84 5.40 -10.51 8.12
C TYR A 84 5.27 -11.78 8.98
N THR A 85 6.15 -11.94 9.98
CA THR A 85 6.07 -13.05 10.95
C THR A 85 4.76 -13.03 11.75
N GLU A 86 4.25 -11.85 12.14
CA GLU A 86 2.97 -11.73 12.84
C GLU A 86 1.78 -12.00 11.92
N TYR A 87 1.83 -11.49 10.68
CA TYR A 87 0.85 -11.78 9.65
C TYR A 87 0.70 -13.30 9.44
N LEU A 88 1.81 -14.03 9.26
CA LEU A 88 1.77 -15.48 9.07
C LEU A 88 1.14 -16.24 10.25
N LYS A 89 1.27 -15.71 11.48
CA LYS A 89 0.65 -16.30 12.69
C LYS A 89 -0.84 -15.98 12.80
N LYS A 90 -1.28 -14.83 12.28
CA LYS A 90 -2.65 -14.31 12.43
C LYS A 90 -3.55 -14.63 11.26
N ARG A 91 -2.98 -14.86 10.07
CA ARG A 91 -3.76 -15.02 8.84
C ARG A 91 -4.68 -16.25 8.89
N THR A 92 -5.91 -16.04 8.45
CA THR A 92 -6.95 -17.03 8.24
C THR A 92 -7.57 -16.79 6.86
N SER A 93 -8.49 -17.65 6.42
CA SER A 93 -9.20 -17.47 5.14
C SER A 93 -10.08 -16.21 5.11
N ASN A 94 -10.45 -15.67 6.27
CA ASN A 94 -11.42 -14.58 6.40
C ASN A 94 -10.79 -13.32 7.02
N SER A 95 -9.46 -13.20 6.96
CA SER A 95 -8.72 -12.07 7.51
C SER A 95 -7.98 -11.31 6.41
N ASN A 96 -8.12 -9.98 6.40
CA ASN A 96 -7.37 -9.10 5.53
C ASN A 96 -6.40 -8.24 6.36
N PHE A 97 -5.28 -7.85 5.75
CA PHE A 97 -4.21 -7.12 6.40
C PHE A 97 -3.76 -5.97 5.51
N THR A 98 -3.79 -4.74 6.01
CA THR A 98 -3.53 -3.56 5.18
C THR A 98 -2.09 -3.06 5.26
N HIS A 99 -1.33 -3.42 6.32
CA HIS A 99 0.01 -2.88 6.59
C HIS A 99 1.03 -3.94 7.04
N VAL A 100 1.16 -5.02 6.28
CA VAL A 100 2.18 -6.06 6.47
C VAL A 100 3.54 -5.62 5.92
N THR A 101 4.51 -5.40 6.80
CA THR A 101 5.88 -5.03 6.44
C THR A 101 6.76 -6.25 6.21
N TYR A 102 7.54 -6.23 5.14
CA TYR A 102 8.42 -7.32 4.70
C TYR A 102 9.87 -6.84 4.53
N ASN A 103 10.84 -7.58 5.03
CA ASN A 103 12.27 -7.23 4.95
C ASN A 103 13.14 -8.42 4.48
N ILE A 104 14.44 -8.18 4.30
CA ILE A 104 15.39 -9.19 3.84
C ILE A 104 15.47 -10.43 4.75
N GLY A 105 15.31 -10.27 6.06
CA GLY A 105 15.25 -11.38 7.00
C GLY A 105 14.01 -12.26 6.79
N ASP A 106 12.88 -11.65 6.42
CA ASP A 106 11.68 -12.40 6.03
C ASP A 106 11.92 -13.17 4.72
N TYR A 107 12.59 -12.56 3.74
CA TYR A 107 12.97 -13.26 2.51
C TYR A 107 13.86 -14.48 2.78
N ILE A 108 14.96 -14.28 3.49
CA ILE A 108 15.91 -15.36 3.82
C ILE A 108 15.20 -16.52 4.53
N LYS A 109 14.26 -16.19 5.42
CA LYS A 109 13.55 -17.18 6.24
C LYS A 109 12.43 -17.90 5.51
N TYR A 110 11.64 -17.19 4.70
CA TYR A 110 10.38 -17.70 4.15
C TYR A 110 10.41 -17.94 2.65
N LYS A 111 11.28 -17.24 1.90
CA LYS A 111 11.40 -17.34 0.43
C LYS A 111 10.07 -17.09 -0.31
N LYS A 112 9.16 -16.37 0.33
CA LYS A 112 7.80 -16.01 -0.13
C LYS A 112 7.37 -14.70 0.50
N TYR A 113 6.52 -13.94 -0.17
CA TYR A 113 6.03 -12.64 0.27
C TYR A 113 4.50 -12.47 0.15
N ASP A 114 3.74 -13.56 -0.01
CA ASP A 114 2.28 -13.52 -0.14
C ASP A 114 1.62 -12.73 1.00
N GLY A 115 0.86 -11.68 0.67
CA GLY A 115 0.20 -10.80 1.64
C GLY A 115 1.11 -9.75 2.28
N ALA A 116 2.38 -9.63 1.85
CA ALA A 116 3.14 -8.41 2.09
C ALA A 116 2.47 -7.22 1.39
N THR A 117 2.56 -6.05 2.00
CA THR A 117 2.02 -4.79 1.43
C THR A 117 3.07 -3.69 1.41
N HIS A 118 4.06 -3.75 2.30
CA HIS A 118 5.12 -2.75 2.41
C HIS A 118 6.48 -3.43 2.40
N LEU A 119 7.25 -3.28 1.33
CA LEU A 119 8.63 -3.74 1.28
C LEU A 119 9.51 -2.72 1.99
N LYS A 120 10.22 -3.14 3.04
CA LYS A 120 11.23 -2.31 3.71
C LYS A 120 12.50 -2.23 2.86
N GLY A 121 13.37 -1.28 3.20
CA GLY A 121 14.61 -1.09 2.45
C GLY A 121 15.44 -2.36 2.37
N LYS A 122 16.01 -2.63 1.19
CA LYS A 122 16.78 -3.84 0.88
C LYS A 122 16.00 -5.16 0.98
N ALA A 123 14.66 -5.15 0.96
CA ALA A 123 13.83 -6.36 1.12
C ALA A 123 14.26 -7.53 0.23
N PHE A 124 14.67 -7.23 -1.00
CA PHE A 124 15.11 -8.20 -2.00
C PHE A 124 16.55 -7.97 -2.51
N LYS A 125 17.35 -7.20 -1.78
CA LYS A 125 18.70 -6.83 -2.22
C LYS A 125 19.62 -8.04 -2.35
N ASP A 126 20.43 -8.06 -3.41
CA ASP A 126 21.46 -9.07 -3.69
C ASP A 126 20.90 -10.51 -3.76
N ILE A 127 19.60 -10.67 -4.03
CA ILE A 127 19.01 -11.98 -4.26
C ILE A 127 19.41 -12.45 -5.66
N SER A 128 20.20 -13.51 -5.69
CA SER A 128 20.72 -14.14 -6.91
C SER A 128 19.91 -15.34 -7.38
N GLU A 129 18.67 -15.50 -6.92
CA GLU A 129 17.79 -16.58 -7.36
C GLU A 129 17.35 -16.35 -8.82
N ASP A 130 16.94 -17.41 -9.53
CA ASP A 130 16.52 -17.39 -10.95
C ASP A 130 15.19 -16.62 -11.19
N ALA A 131 14.85 -15.67 -10.32
CA ALA A 131 13.64 -14.86 -10.42
C ALA A 131 13.74 -13.90 -11.62
N ILE A 132 13.21 -14.35 -12.76
CA ILE A 132 13.13 -13.56 -13.99
C ILE A 132 12.08 -12.45 -13.89
N SER A 133 11.04 -12.69 -13.07
CA SER A 133 9.89 -11.79 -12.88
C SER A 133 9.49 -11.66 -11.41
N LEU A 134 9.01 -10.48 -11.02
CA LEU A 134 8.45 -10.23 -9.69
C LEU A 134 7.11 -9.48 -9.81
N ASP A 135 6.08 -9.97 -9.11
CA ASP A 135 4.76 -9.35 -9.06
C ASP A 135 4.63 -8.51 -7.79
N LEU A 136 4.49 -7.19 -7.97
CA LEU A 136 4.32 -6.22 -6.88
C LEU A 136 2.95 -5.53 -6.96
N SER A 137 1.95 -6.18 -7.56
CA SER A 137 0.60 -5.63 -7.76
C SER A 137 -0.12 -5.33 -6.44
N ASP A 138 0.11 -6.15 -5.41
CA ASP A 138 -0.47 -5.99 -4.07
C ASP A 138 0.40 -5.12 -3.13
N ILE A 139 1.57 -4.67 -3.59
CA ILE A 139 2.46 -3.83 -2.81
C ILE A 139 2.01 -2.37 -2.87
N ILE A 140 1.99 -1.73 -1.71
CA ILE A 140 1.57 -0.34 -1.48
C ILE A 140 2.79 0.58 -1.41
N SER A 141 3.90 0.11 -0.83
CA SER A 141 5.12 0.92 -0.72
C SER A 141 6.39 0.09 -0.89
N LEU A 142 7.38 0.70 -1.51
CA LEU A 142 8.73 0.17 -1.64
C LEU A 142 9.68 0.91 -0.69
N GLY A 143 10.75 0.25 -0.26
CA GLY A 143 11.83 0.86 0.51
C GLY A 143 13.08 1.09 -0.35
N ASP A 144 13.95 1.98 0.12
CA ASP A 144 15.25 2.25 -0.53
C ASP A 144 16.04 0.96 -0.75
N TYR A 145 16.70 0.85 -1.89
CA TYR A 145 17.48 -0.31 -2.30
C TYR A 145 16.66 -1.61 -2.35
N GLY A 146 15.33 -1.53 -2.46
CA GLY A 146 14.39 -2.64 -2.31
C GLY A 146 14.73 -3.87 -3.15
N LEU A 147 14.97 -3.69 -4.45
CA LEU A 147 15.29 -4.76 -5.40
C LEU A 147 16.73 -4.62 -5.95
N GLN A 148 17.58 -3.84 -5.30
CA GLN A 148 18.92 -3.54 -5.80
C GLN A 148 19.73 -4.82 -6.07
N ARG A 149 20.39 -4.89 -7.24
CA ARG A 149 21.31 -5.96 -7.63
C ARG A 149 20.69 -7.36 -7.75
N MET A 150 19.40 -7.44 -8.07
CA MET A 150 18.78 -8.68 -8.56
C MET A 150 19.16 -8.91 -10.02
N SER A 151 20.30 -9.55 -10.27
CA SER A 151 20.92 -9.65 -11.60
C SER A 151 20.11 -10.44 -12.64
N THR A 152 19.24 -11.33 -12.21
CA THR A 152 18.38 -12.16 -13.08
C THR A 152 17.02 -11.51 -13.38
N LEU A 153 16.65 -10.46 -12.64
CA LEU A 153 15.34 -9.85 -12.73
C LEU A 153 15.21 -9.00 -14.00
N THR A 154 14.29 -9.38 -14.88
CA THR A 154 14.06 -8.72 -16.17
C THR A 154 12.68 -8.08 -16.32
N PHE A 155 11.74 -8.47 -15.45
CA PHE A 155 10.36 -7.99 -15.47
C PHE A 155 9.86 -7.74 -14.05
N VAL A 156 9.17 -6.62 -13.85
CA VAL A 156 8.46 -6.30 -12.62
C VAL A 156 7.08 -5.78 -13.00
N GLU A 157 6.04 -6.34 -12.39
CA GLU A 157 4.68 -5.80 -12.45
C GLU A 157 4.46 -4.91 -11.22
N LEU A 158 4.12 -3.63 -11.43
CA LEU A 158 3.84 -2.68 -10.36
C LEU A 158 2.34 -2.45 -10.21
N GLY A 159 1.86 -2.51 -8.97
CA GLY A 159 0.49 -2.11 -8.64
C GLY A 159 0.29 -0.60 -8.65
N ASN A 160 -0.93 -0.17 -8.98
CA ASN A 160 -1.33 1.25 -9.04
C ASN A 160 -1.22 2.00 -7.70
N SER A 161 -1.12 1.26 -6.59
CA SER A 161 -0.97 1.81 -5.23
C SER A 161 0.38 2.49 -5.02
N ILE A 162 1.43 2.06 -5.73
CA ILE A 162 2.77 2.64 -5.61
C ILE A 162 2.78 3.97 -6.37
N GLN A 163 3.07 5.06 -5.67
CA GLN A 163 3.12 6.41 -6.26
C GLN A 163 4.56 6.97 -6.34
N GLU A 164 5.49 6.32 -5.66
CA GLU A 164 6.89 6.73 -5.52
C GLU A 164 7.82 5.52 -5.68
N LEU A 165 8.88 5.69 -6.47
CA LEU A 165 9.96 4.72 -6.57
C LEU A 165 11.15 5.20 -5.74
N PRO A 166 11.58 4.45 -4.70
CA PRO A 166 12.61 4.88 -3.77
C PRO A 166 14.03 4.96 -4.35
N ILE A 167 14.99 5.39 -3.53
CA ILE A 167 16.40 5.51 -3.88
C ILE A 167 16.96 4.14 -4.28
N SER A 168 17.62 4.08 -5.44
CA SER A 168 18.31 2.88 -5.94
C SER A 168 17.47 1.60 -5.89
N CYS A 169 16.15 1.71 -6.07
CA CYS A 169 15.24 0.60 -5.87
C CYS A 169 15.35 -0.45 -7.00
N PHE A 170 15.55 -0.01 -8.24
CA PHE A 170 15.53 -0.82 -9.46
C PHE A 170 16.87 -0.79 -10.21
N ASP A 171 18.00 -0.83 -9.50
CA ASP A 171 19.33 -1.12 -10.07
C ASP A 171 19.40 -2.62 -10.46
N VAL A 172 18.72 -2.97 -11.57
CA VAL A 172 18.44 -4.32 -12.08
C VAL A 172 18.33 -4.36 -13.62
N ASN A 173 18.26 -5.55 -14.22
CA ASN A 173 18.27 -5.77 -15.68
C ASN A 173 16.87 -5.72 -16.34
N LEU A 174 16.04 -4.74 -15.97
CA LEU A 174 14.70 -4.57 -16.57
C LEU A 174 14.80 -4.27 -18.08
N LYS A 175 13.95 -4.91 -18.90
CA LYS A 175 13.91 -4.67 -20.36
C LYS A 175 12.95 -3.59 -20.78
N LYS A 176 11.80 -3.54 -20.11
CA LYS A 176 10.72 -2.57 -20.32
C LYS A 176 10.09 -2.28 -18.98
N PHE A 177 9.66 -1.04 -18.77
CA PHE A 177 9.00 -0.68 -17.53
C PHE A 177 7.92 0.39 -17.71
N ASP A 178 6.74 0.14 -17.17
CA ASP A 178 5.63 1.08 -17.18
C ASP A 178 5.54 1.76 -15.81
N ILE A 179 5.83 3.07 -15.80
CA ILE A 179 5.74 3.91 -14.61
C ILE A 179 4.79 5.09 -14.87
N SER A 180 3.77 4.87 -15.69
CA SER A 180 2.78 5.88 -16.08
C SER A 180 1.98 6.47 -14.92
N HIS A 181 1.86 5.75 -13.80
CA HIS A 181 1.14 6.20 -12.60
C HIS A 181 2.07 6.74 -11.50
N ILE A 182 3.39 6.69 -11.71
CA ILE A 182 4.40 7.12 -10.73
C ILE A 182 4.57 8.63 -10.76
N LYS A 183 4.60 9.25 -9.57
CA LYS A 183 4.76 10.70 -9.40
C LYS A 183 6.19 11.11 -9.06
N THR A 184 6.90 10.26 -8.32
CA THR A 184 8.26 10.57 -7.81
C THR A 184 9.19 9.40 -8.08
N ILE A 185 10.38 9.70 -8.62
CA ILE A 185 11.47 8.74 -8.82
C ILE A 185 12.65 9.19 -7.95
N GLY A 186 13.16 8.31 -7.10
CA GLY A 186 14.27 8.57 -6.19
C GLY A 186 15.63 8.65 -6.89
N GLU A 187 16.65 9.10 -6.16
CA GLU A 187 18.04 9.12 -6.64
C GLU A 187 18.47 7.71 -7.10
N LYS A 188 19.15 7.62 -8.25
CA LYS A 188 19.71 6.37 -8.78
C LYS A 188 18.71 5.23 -8.94
N CYS A 189 17.40 5.51 -9.02
CA CYS A 189 16.37 4.48 -9.00
C CYS A 189 16.58 3.37 -10.05
N PHE A 190 16.95 3.74 -11.28
CA PHE A 190 17.26 2.85 -12.41
C PHE A 190 18.75 2.93 -12.79
N TYR A 191 19.62 3.17 -11.82
CA TYR A 191 21.06 3.22 -12.04
C TYR A 191 21.55 1.91 -12.68
N CYS A 192 22.38 2.00 -13.72
CA CYS A 192 22.91 0.84 -14.44
C CYS A 192 21.84 -0.14 -15.00
N CYS A 193 20.64 0.33 -15.32
CA CYS A 193 19.64 -0.48 -16.04
C CYS A 193 20.00 -0.67 -17.53
N VAL A 194 21.10 -1.37 -17.79
CA VAL A 194 21.72 -1.46 -19.13
C VAL A 194 20.86 -2.17 -20.18
N GLU A 195 19.85 -2.93 -19.78
CA GLU A 195 18.92 -3.63 -20.68
C GLU A 195 17.60 -2.86 -20.91
N LEU A 196 17.37 -1.74 -20.22
CA LEU A 196 16.12 -1.01 -20.25
C LEU A 196 15.96 -0.31 -21.61
N SER A 197 15.18 -0.93 -22.50
CA SER A 197 15.02 -0.50 -23.89
C SER A 197 13.81 0.40 -24.12
N ALA A 198 12.78 0.28 -23.27
CA ALA A 198 11.57 1.08 -23.35
C ALA A 198 11.03 1.44 -21.97
N ILE A 199 10.58 2.69 -21.83
CA ILE A 199 9.95 3.18 -20.60
C ILE A 199 8.71 4.01 -20.92
N THR A 200 7.63 3.78 -20.17
CA THR A 200 6.41 4.60 -20.23
C THR A 200 6.36 5.51 -19.02
N LEU A 201 6.26 6.82 -19.25
CA LEU A 201 6.24 7.85 -18.24
C LEU A 201 4.88 8.55 -18.20
N GLY A 202 4.39 8.82 -16.99
CA GLY A 202 3.18 9.59 -16.74
C GLY A 202 3.44 11.09 -16.66
N GLU A 203 2.58 11.78 -15.93
CA GLU A 203 2.90 13.11 -15.39
C GLU A 203 3.90 12.96 -14.21
N VAL A 204 5.10 12.45 -14.47
CA VAL A 204 6.15 12.33 -13.44
C VAL A 204 6.49 13.74 -12.97
N LEU A 205 6.36 13.98 -11.66
CA LEU A 205 6.45 15.29 -11.03
C LEU A 205 7.87 15.59 -10.55
N SER A 206 8.63 14.56 -10.13
CA SER A 206 9.98 14.70 -9.60
C SER A 206 10.86 13.50 -9.97
N VAL A 207 12.08 13.78 -10.45
CA VAL A 207 13.07 12.78 -10.84
C VAL A 207 14.38 13.04 -10.10
N GLY A 208 14.82 12.06 -9.32
CA GLY A 208 16.03 12.11 -8.52
C GLY A 208 17.30 12.11 -9.36
N LEU A 209 18.38 12.63 -8.76
CA LEU A 209 19.70 12.70 -9.37
C LEU A 209 20.17 11.33 -9.86
N SER A 210 20.77 11.27 -11.05
CA SER A 210 21.35 10.05 -11.65
C SER A 210 20.38 8.87 -11.71
N SER A 211 19.07 9.10 -11.67
CA SER A 211 18.04 8.05 -11.69
C SER A 211 18.14 7.12 -12.89
N PHE A 212 18.60 7.64 -14.03
CA PHE A 212 18.83 6.89 -15.28
C PHE A 212 20.30 6.92 -15.72
N TYR A 213 21.23 7.13 -14.80
CA TYR A 213 22.65 7.09 -15.13
C TYR A 213 23.08 5.67 -15.55
N ASP A 214 23.96 5.56 -16.54
CA ASP A 214 24.38 4.29 -17.16
C ASP A 214 23.23 3.43 -17.72
N THR A 215 22.13 4.06 -18.16
CA THR A 215 20.96 3.40 -18.77
C THR A 215 20.98 3.52 -20.30
N PHE A 216 22.02 2.96 -20.93
CA PHE A 216 22.35 3.23 -22.34
C PHE A 216 21.42 2.62 -23.38
N SER A 217 20.55 1.69 -22.99
CA SER A 217 19.70 0.95 -23.94
C SER A 217 18.36 1.59 -24.26
N ILE A 218 17.98 2.69 -23.58
CA ILE A 218 16.67 3.32 -23.79
C ILE A 218 16.58 3.85 -25.23
N LYS A 219 15.67 3.25 -26.00
CA LYS A 219 15.36 3.64 -27.39
C LYS A 219 13.97 4.22 -27.53
N TYR A 220 13.05 3.78 -26.67
CA TYR A 220 11.63 4.15 -26.75
C TYR A 220 11.15 4.76 -25.44
N VAL A 221 10.88 6.06 -25.45
CA VAL A 221 10.27 6.76 -24.32
C VAL A 221 8.86 7.17 -24.72
N LYS A 222 7.84 6.56 -24.09
CA LYS A 222 6.45 6.98 -24.25
C LYS A 222 6.13 7.98 -23.14
N ASN A 223 5.87 9.23 -23.51
CA ASN A 223 5.53 10.30 -22.58
C ASN A 223 4.01 10.59 -22.64
N LEU A 224 3.32 10.53 -21.50
CA LEU A 224 1.89 10.85 -21.36
C LEU A 224 1.61 12.22 -20.70
N GLY A 225 2.62 13.11 -20.57
CA GLY A 225 2.44 14.47 -20.04
C GLY A 225 3.63 15.05 -19.25
N THR A 226 4.74 14.32 -19.11
CA THR A 226 5.96 14.77 -18.41
C THR A 226 6.56 16.01 -19.06
N LYS A 227 6.79 17.07 -18.28
CA LYS A 227 7.42 18.32 -18.74
C LYS A 227 8.94 18.41 -18.47
N ASN A 228 9.48 17.53 -17.61
CA ASN A 228 10.89 17.56 -17.18
C ASN A 228 11.61 16.25 -17.52
N LEU A 229 11.93 16.05 -18.81
CA LEU A 229 12.62 14.85 -19.32
C LEU A 229 14.14 15.01 -19.45
N ASN A 230 14.70 16.17 -19.08
CA ASN A 230 16.12 16.48 -19.25
C ASN A 230 17.06 15.54 -18.47
N THR A 231 16.54 14.71 -17.56
CA THR A 231 17.31 13.75 -16.74
C THR A 231 17.43 12.34 -17.35
N LEU A 232 16.72 12.06 -18.44
CA LEU A 232 16.77 10.76 -19.15
C LEU A 232 17.79 10.72 -20.28
N ILE A 233 18.39 11.87 -20.61
CA ILE A 233 19.32 12.03 -21.73
C ILE A 233 20.69 12.36 -21.13
N ASN A 234 21.46 11.32 -20.83
CA ASN A 234 22.92 11.37 -20.76
C ASN A 234 23.45 10.03 -21.26
#